data_AF-A0A9D6MG74-F1
#
_entry.id   AF-A0A9D6MG74-F1
#
_cell.length_a   1.000
_cell.length_b   1.000
_cell.length_c   1.000
_cell.angle_alpha   90.00
_cell.angle_beta   90.00
_cell.angle_gamma   90.00
#
_symmetry.space_group_name_H-M   'P 1'
#
loop_
_entity.id
_entity.type
_entity.pdbx_description
1 polymer ?
#
loop_
_entity_poly.entity_id
_entity_poly.type
_entity_poly.pdbx_seq_one_letter_code
_entity_poly.pdbx_strand_id
1 'polypeptide(L)'
;MRPETRVDPAPPGHEGFLYGGVFLVSMAILLLQIALTRIFSFTLWYHFAYVTISVALLGYGASGALLAVFPALAGPAPARRLSAYAFACGVAIVVALLAFSEIPFHPFQMMSMLLRDQVLEVPHVQFLYLIVFYLAAIAPFFFAGLCMSVALTTLSEHVSRLYFFDLVGAGVGCLIVCFAISTLSTPGAVITAAVIVSLASVMFSMAAGRRGWLTHSIGTIFIGVLGLTVLSVADFAPSPEKFLAAFLDQGEAITMYSHQWSPIFRTDAFGFTDEDNSRGGGYAGWGSSPHWKANAATLGPKLRMITHDGDAGAVVYNFDGDLSKLEMFDHVILKTPYLLLNEPNVLVIGVGGGTDIVNAIKNHAVTSPASSSTRSP
;
A
#
# COMPACT_ATOMS: atom_id res chain seq x y z
N MET A 1 -31.39 40.37 -5.92
CA MET A 1 -30.50 40.15 -7.08
C MET A 1 -29.08 40.12 -6.57
N ARG A 2 -28.46 38.93 -6.48
CA ARG A 2 -27.02 38.83 -6.20
C ARG A 2 -26.29 39.25 -7.49
N PRO A 3 -25.27 40.11 -7.41
CA PRO A 3 -24.49 40.45 -8.59
C PRO A 3 -23.80 39.17 -9.08
N GLU A 4 -24.07 38.79 -10.32
CA GLU A 4 -23.29 37.78 -11.03
C GLU A 4 -21.85 38.28 -11.06
N THR A 5 -20.99 37.71 -10.21
CA THR A 5 -19.55 37.88 -10.34
C THR A 5 -19.15 37.15 -11.61
N ARG A 6 -19.19 37.87 -12.73
CA ARG A 6 -18.64 37.44 -14.00
C ARG A 6 -17.15 37.24 -13.76
N VAL A 7 -16.75 35.97 -13.59
CA VAL A 7 -15.36 35.57 -13.55
C VAL A 7 -14.85 35.85 -14.96
N ASP A 8 -13.92 36.79 -15.11
CA ASP A 8 -13.34 37.07 -16.42
C ASP A 8 -12.76 35.76 -16.97
N PRO A 9 -13.19 35.33 -18.18
CA PRO A 9 -12.66 34.12 -18.78
C PRO A 9 -11.14 34.26 -18.91
N ALA A 10 -10.43 33.18 -18.62
CA ALA A 10 -8.99 33.14 -18.81
C ALA A 10 -8.66 33.57 -20.24
N PRO A 11 -7.61 34.40 -20.46
CA PRO A 11 -7.29 34.89 -21.79
C PRO A 11 -7.11 33.72 -22.77
N PRO A 12 -7.68 33.80 -23.99
CA PRO A 12 -7.72 32.71 -24.94
C PRO A 12 -6.30 32.16 -25.20
N GLY A 13 -6.13 30.85 -25.03
CA GLY A 13 -4.85 30.15 -25.12
C GLY A 13 -4.34 29.51 -23.81
N HIS A 14 -4.94 29.83 -22.66
CA HIS A 14 -4.50 29.31 -21.34
C HIS A 14 -5.36 28.13 -20.81
N GLU A 15 -6.46 27.79 -21.48
CA GLU A 15 -7.37 26.71 -21.05
C GLU A 15 -6.72 25.32 -21.08
N GLY A 16 -5.79 25.08 -22.02
CA GLY A 16 -5.08 23.80 -22.11
C GLY A 16 -4.31 23.46 -20.84
N PHE A 17 -3.74 24.48 -20.17
CA PHE A 17 -3.06 24.29 -18.88
C PHE A 17 -4.03 23.98 -17.74
N LEU A 18 -5.25 24.51 -17.76
CA LEU A 18 -6.28 24.16 -16.77
C LEU A 18 -6.71 22.71 -16.92
N TYR A 19 -7.01 22.27 -18.15
CA TYR A 19 -7.36 20.87 -18.41
C TYR A 19 -6.20 19.92 -18.10
N GLY A 20 -4.97 20.29 -18.47
CA GLY A 20 -3.76 19.53 -18.13
C GLY A 20 -3.52 19.43 -16.63
N GLY A 21 -3.77 20.51 -15.88
CA GLY A 21 -3.72 20.49 -14.42
C GLY A 21 -4.76 19.55 -13.81
N VAL A 22 -6.00 19.58 -14.29
CA VAL A 22 -7.07 18.66 -13.83
C VAL A 22 -6.69 17.21 -14.10
N PHE A 23 -6.23 16.89 -15.31
CA PHE A 23 -5.73 15.58 -15.67
C PHE A 23 -4.65 15.06 -14.70
N LEU A 24 -3.68 15.91 -14.34
CA LEU A 24 -2.62 15.55 -13.39
C LEU A 24 -3.12 15.40 -11.95
N VAL A 25 -4.06 16.24 -11.49
CA VAL A 25 -4.70 16.08 -10.16
C VAL A 25 -5.39 14.72 -10.11
N SER A 26 -6.27 14.41 -11.08
CA SER A 26 -7.03 13.16 -11.08
C SER A 26 -6.13 11.93 -11.19
N MET A 27 -5.07 12.01 -12.01
CA MET A 27 -4.03 10.97 -12.07
C MET A 27 -3.36 10.73 -10.72
N ALA A 28 -2.89 11.80 -10.07
CA ALA A 28 -2.20 11.69 -8.79
C ALA A 28 -3.10 11.13 -7.69
N ILE A 29 -4.38 11.51 -7.66
CA ILE A 29 -5.30 11.10 -6.60
C ILE A 29 -5.71 9.64 -6.72
N LEU A 30 -5.96 9.14 -7.93
CA LEU A 30 -6.24 7.71 -8.11
C LEU A 30 -4.98 6.87 -7.83
N LEU A 31 -3.81 7.32 -8.28
CA LEU A 31 -2.53 6.69 -7.94
C LEU A 31 -2.35 6.63 -6.42
N LEU A 32 -2.52 7.76 -5.73
CA LEU A 32 -2.43 7.86 -4.28
C LEU A 32 -3.41 6.92 -3.58
N GLN A 33 -4.68 6.93 -3.98
CA GLN A 33 -5.70 6.09 -3.36
C GLN A 33 -5.32 4.62 -3.46
N ILE A 34 -4.86 4.14 -4.62
CA ILE A 34 -4.41 2.76 -4.80
C ILE A 34 -3.14 2.47 -3.99
N ALA A 35 -2.16 3.38 -4.00
CA ALA A 35 -0.93 3.20 -3.22
C ALA A 35 -1.21 3.13 -1.70
N LEU A 36 -2.13 3.94 -1.19
CA LEU A 36 -2.51 3.93 0.22
C LEU A 36 -3.21 2.63 0.64
N THR A 37 -4.02 2.00 -0.23
CA THR A 37 -4.59 0.68 0.10
C THR A 37 -3.49 -0.36 0.32
N ARG A 38 -2.39 -0.28 -0.45
CA ARG A 38 -1.24 -1.17 -0.33
C ARG A 38 -0.43 -0.91 0.94
N ILE A 39 -0.19 0.37 1.29
CA ILE A 39 0.49 0.73 2.54
C ILE A 39 -0.32 0.24 3.74
N PHE A 40 -1.61 0.59 3.80
CA PHE A 40 -2.46 0.24 4.95
C PHE A 40 -2.72 -1.26 5.04
N SER A 41 -2.80 -1.98 3.91
CA SER A 41 -2.86 -3.45 3.94
C SER A 41 -1.69 -4.01 4.73
N PHE A 42 -0.47 -3.49 4.50
CA PHE A 42 0.75 -3.93 5.17
C PHE A 42 0.85 -3.44 6.62
N THR A 43 0.67 -2.14 6.88
CA THR A 43 0.93 -1.51 8.18
C THR A 43 -0.23 -1.61 9.18
N LEU A 44 -1.48 -1.71 8.72
CA LEU A 44 -2.66 -1.72 9.59
C LEU A 44 -3.51 -2.99 9.53
N TRP A 45 -3.44 -3.75 8.43
CA TRP A 45 -4.28 -4.88 8.02
C TRP A 45 -5.22 -4.60 6.84
N TYR A 46 -5.46 -5.63 6.04
CA TYR A 46 -6.23 -5.57 4.79
C TYR A 46 -7.69 -5.15 4.98
N HIS A 47 -8.30 -5.36 6.15
CA HIS A 47 -9.64 -4.85 6.46
C HIS A 47 -9.69 -3.32 6.47
N PHE A 48 -8.63 -2.67 6.94
CA PHE A 48 -8.54 -1.21 7.02
C PHE A 48 -8.04 -0.56 5.73
N ALA A 49 -7.43 -1.33 4.82
CA ALA A 49 -6.96 -0.83 3.53
C ALA A 49 -8.06 -0.13 2.72
N TYR A 50 -9.29 -0.64 2.79
CA TYR A 50 -10.44 -0.09 2.04
C TYR A 50 -11.02 1.18 2.66
N VAL A 51 -10.66 1.52 3.92
CA VAL A 51 -11.03 2.80 4.55
C VAL A 51 -10.50 3.99 3.74
N THR A 52 -9.39 3.81 3.02
CA THR A 52 -8.85 4.81 2.09
C THR A 52 -9.89 5.34 1.11
N ILE A 53 -10.81 4.49 0.62
CA ILE A 53 -11.87 4.91 -0.30
C ILE A 53 -12.84 5.86 0.42
N SER A 54 -13.29 5.48 1.62
CA SER A 54 -14.18 6.29 2.44
C SER A 54 -13.54 7.62 2.85
N VAL A 55 -12.26 7.62 3.21
CA VAL A 55 -11.49 8.81 3.56
C VAL A 55 -11.32 9.74 2.36
N ALA A 56 -11.10 9.20 1.16
CA ALA A 56 -11.05 10.00 -0.06
C ALA A 56 -12.39 10.68 -0.34
N LEU A 57 -13.50 9.93 -0.24
CA LEU A 57 -14.85 10.49 -0.40
C LEU A 57 -15.17 11.53 0.67
N LEU A 58 -14.74 11.32 1.92
CA LEU A 58 -14.89 12.28 3.01
C LEU A 58 -14.11 13.57 2.74
N GLY A 59 -12.86 13.48 2.27
CA GLY A 59 -12.06 14.64 1.89
C GLY A 59 -12.71 15.47 0.77
N TYR A 60 -13.15 14.80 -0.30
CA TYR A 60 -13.88 15.44 -1.39
C TYR A 60 -15.20 16.06 -0.91
N GLY A 61 -16.01 15.33 -0.13
CA GLY A 61 -17.26 15.82 0.42
C GLY A 61 -17.08 17.04 1.33
N ALA A 62 -16.10 16.99 2.24
CA ALA A 62 -15.77 18.10 3.12
C ALA A 62 -15.29 19.33 2.35
N SER A 63 -14.47 19.14 1.31
CA SER A 63 -14.00 20.25 0.47
C SER A 63 -15.12 20.94 -0.31
N GLY A 64 -16.05 20.16 -0.89
CA GLY A 64 -17.20 20.67 -1.62
C GLY A 64 -18.19 21.37 -0.72
N ALA A 65 -18.47 20.80 0.47
CA ALA A 65 -19.30 21.44 1.48
C ALA A 65 -18.69 22.77 1.95
N LEU A 66 -17.38 22.80 2.20
CA LEU A 66 -16.69 24.02 2.61
C LEU A 66 -16.75 25.09 1.50
N LEU A 67 -16.55 24.72 0.24
CA LEU A 67 -16.65 25.66 -0.88
C LEU A 67 -18.08 26.20 -1.05
N ALA A 68 -19.09 25.37 -0.81
CA ALA A 68 -20.50 25.79 -0.87
C ALA A 68 -20.86 26.81 0.22
N VAL A 69 -20.33 26.63 1.45
CA VAL A 69 -20.53 27.56 2.56
C VAL A 69 -19.68 28.83 2.39
N PHE A 70 -18.46 28.69 1.87
CA PHE A 70 -17.52 29.79 1.66
C PHE A 70 -17.09 29.92 0.19
N PRO A 71 -17.94 30.47 -0.70
CA PRO A 71 -17.63 30.64 -2.12
C PRO A 71 -16.37 31.49 -2.40
N ALA A 72 -15.98 32.34 -1.43
CA ALA A 72 -14.75 33.13 -1.50
C ALA A 72 -13.46 32.28 -1.61
N LEU A 73 -13.53 30.97 -1.31
CA LEU A 73 -12.42 30.04 -1.51
C LEU A 73 -12.07 29.87 -3.00
N ALA A 74 -13.04 29.88 -3.92
CA ALA A 74 -12.76 29.94 -5.36
C ALA A 74 -12.11 31.28 -5.75
N GLY A 75 -12.56 32.37 -5.12
CA GLY A 75 -12.01 33.71 -5.29
C GLY A 75 -12.11 34.25 -6.73
N PRO A 76 -11.58 35.47 -6.97
CA PRO A 76 -11.65 36.12 -8.29
C PRO A 76 -10.59 35.62 -9.28
N ALA A 77 -9.62 34.81 -8.82
CA ALA A 77 -8.50 34.32 -9.63
C ALA A 77 -8.38 32.79 -9.49
N PRO A 78 -9.27 32.02 -10.14
CA PRO A 78 -9.41 30.58 -9.91
C PRO A 78 -8.14 29.80 -10.22
N ALA A 79 -7.45 30.11 -11.33
CA ALA A 79 -6.18 29.46 -11.70
C ALA A 79 -5.11 29.54 -10.59
N ARG A 80 -5.01 30.69 -9.89
CA ARG A 80 -4.08 30.85 -8.77
C ARG A 80 -4.49 30.03 -7.54
N ARG A 81 -5.80 29.91 -7.28
CA ARG A 81 -6.31 29.06 -6.19
C ARG A 81 -6.06 27.58 -6.48
N LEU A 82 -6.35 27.13 -7.70
CA LEU A 82 -6.04 25.78 -8.17
C LEU A 82 -4.55 25.46 -8.01
N SER A 83 -3.67 26.39 -8.41
CA SER A 83 -2.22 26.26 -8.20
C SER A 83 -1.87 26.06 -6.72
N ALA A 84 -2.41 26.88 -5.83
CA ALA A 84 -2.15 26.79 -4.40
C ALA A 84 -2.68 25.49 -3.77
N TYR A 85 -3.89 25.07 -4.13
CA TYR A 85 -4.50 23.83 -3.60
C TYR A 85 -3.78 22.59 -4.11
N ALA A 86 -3.37 22.53 -5.38
CA ALA A 86 -2.58 21.43 -5.92
C ALA A 86 -1.20 21.32 -5.23
N PHE A 87 -0.55 22.46 -4.97
CA PHE A 87 0.72 22.47 -4.22
C PHE A 87 0.52 22.01 -2.77
N ALA A 88 -0.51 22.52 -2.09
CA ALA A 88 -0.86 22.10 -0.73
C ALA A 88 -1.19 20.61 -0.67
N CYS A 89 -1.84 20.05 -1.71
CA CYS A 89 -2.06 18.62 -1.85
C CYS A 89 -0.75 17.84 -1.91
N GLY A 90 0.21 18.27 -2.74
CA GLY A 90 1.52 17.63 -2.83
C GLY A 90 2.27 17.62 -1.50
N VAL A 91 2.27 18.75 -0.78
CA VAL A 91 2.83 18.83 0.58
C VAL A 91 2.10 17.91 1.54
N ALA A 92 0.76 17.91 1.52
CA ALA A 92 -0.06 17.06 2.39
C ALA A 92 0.22 15.58 2.15
N ILE A 93 0.49 15.14 0.92
CA ILE A 93 0.84 13.75 0.62
C ILE A 93 2.17 13.36 1.28
N VAL A 94 3.20 14.20 1.17
CA VAL A 94 4.51 13.91 1.79
C VAL A 94 4.42 13.91 3.31
N VAL A 95 3.70 14.89 3.87
CA VAL A 95 3.46 14.96 5.33
C VAL A 95 2.66 13.75 5.82
N ALA A 96 1.65 13.31 5.06
CA ALA A 96 0.88 12.13 5.39
C ALA A 96 1.74 10.86 5.35
N LEU A 97 2.61 10.70 4.34
CA LEU A 97 3.53 9.57 4.26
C LEU A 97 4.46 9.51 5.47
N LEU A 98 5.02 10.66 5.89
CA LEU A 98 5.85 10.75 7.09
C LEU A 98 5.05 10.38 8.35
N ALA A 99 3.82 10.90 8.47
CA ALA A 99 2.93 10.55 9.58
C ALA A 99 2.63 9.04 9.63
N PHE A 100 2.45 8.39 8.48
CA PHE A 100 2.19 6.95 8.43
C PHE A 100 3.40 6.08 8.76
N SER A 101 4.62 6.62 8.62
CA SER A 101 5.86 5.92 9.01
C SER A 101 6.18 6.11 10.49
N GLU A 102 6.00 7.32 11.03
CA GLU A 102 6.45 7.68 12.37
C GLU A 102 5.40 7.45 13.47
N ILE A 103 4.10 7.38 13.12
CA ILE A 103 3.03 7.24 14.10
C ILE A 103 2.68 5.75 14.26
N PRO A 104 2.97 5.13 15.42
CA PRO A 104 2.67 3.71 15.68
C PRO A 104 1.18 3.52 16.02
N PHE A 105 0.33 3.63 15.01
CA PHE A 105 -1.10 3.44 15.13
C PHE A 105 -1.47 1.96 14.94
N HIS A 106 -2.08 1.35 15.96
CA HIS A 106 -2.41 -0.08 15.99
C HIS A 106 -3.90 -0.31 16.32
N PRO A 107 -4.78 -0.44 15.31
CA PRO A 107 -6.23 -0.51 15.51
C PRO A 107 -6.70 -1.64 16.42
N PHE A 108 -6.05 -2.81 16.36
CA PHE A 108 -6.48 -3.98 17.15
C PHE A 108 -6.19 -3.85 18.65
N GLN A 109 -5.17 -3.07 19.03
CA GLN A 109 -4.92 -2.73 20.43
C GLN A 109 -6.04 -1.87 21.04
N MET A 110 -6.82 -1.17 20.21
CA MET A 110 -8.03 -0.48 20.68
C MET A 110 -9.22 -1.43 20.87
N MET A 111 -9.25 -2.56 20.17
CA MET A 111 -10.32 -3.56 20.27
C MET A 111 -10.18 -4.43 21.53
N SER A 112 -8.95 -4.76 21.94
CA SER A 112 -8.70 -5.46 23.21
C SER A 112 -9.21 -4.66 24.42
N MET A 113 -9.22 -3.32 24.33
CA MET A 113 -9.83 -2.41 25.31
C MET A 113 -11.34 -2.63 25.49
N LEU A 114 -12.04 -3.05 24.42
CA LEU A 114 -13.51 -3.16 24.37
C LEU A 114 -14.01 -4.57 24.76
N LEU A 115 -13.18 -5.61 24.67
CA LEU A 115 -13.63 -7.00 24.68
C LEU A 115 -13.13 -7.92 25.82
N ARG A 116 -12.12 -7.58 26.67
CA ARG A 116 -11.83 -8.40 27.88
C ARG A 116 -10.84 -7.84 28.93
N ASP A 117 -11.03 -8.32 30.16
CA ASP A 117 -10.32 -8.19 31.47
C ASP A 117 -8.78 -8.35 31.55
N GLN A 118 -8.02 -8.11 30.48
CA GLN A 118 -6.55 -8.07 30.57
C GLN A 118 -6.11 -6.61 30.48
N VAL A 119 -5.70 -6.07 31.64
CA VAL A 119 -5.10 -4.74 31.82
C VAL A 119 -3.74 -4.70 31.11
N LEU A 120 -3.75 -4.70 29.78
CA LEU A 120 -2.70 -4.05 29.02
C LEU A 120 -3.07 -2.58 29.03
N GLU A 121 -2.18 -1.73 29.54
CA GLU A 121 -2.33 -0.28 29.51
C GLU A 121 -2.48 0.17 28.05
N VAL A 122 -3.71 0.19 27.52
CA VAL A 122 -3.97 0.75 26.20
C VAL A 122 -3.71 2.23 26.34
N PRO A 123 -2.66 2.79 25.70
CA PRO A 123 -2.37 4.19 25.89
C PRO A 123 -3.53 4.98 25.30
N HIS A 124 -4.19 5.84 26.08
CA HIS A 124 -5.19 6.79 25.56
C HIS A 124 -4.67 7.58 24.33
N VAL A 125 -3.35 7.62 24.17
CA VAL A 125 -2.62 8.13 23.00
C VAL A 125 -3.04 7.46 21.67
N GLN A 126 -3.49 6.20 21.65
CA GLN A 126 -3.97 5.55 20.41
C GLN A 126 -5.19 6.26 19.81
N PHE A 127 -6.04 6.91 20.62
CA PHE A 127 -7.12 7.77 20.11
C PHE A 127 -6.58 9.03 19.44
N LEU A 128 -5.52 9.63 19.98
CA LEU A 128 -4.85 10.76 19.35
C LEU A 128 -4.19 10.33 18.04
N TYR A 129 -3.53 9.17 18.02
CA TYR A 129 -2.95 8.60 16.79
C TYR A 129 -4.00 8.32 15.73
N LEU A 130 -5.17 7.76 16.10
CA LEU A 130 -6.30 7.60 15.20
C LEU A 130 -6.69 8.94 14.55
N ILE A 131 -6.89 9.99 15.35
CA ILE A 131 -7.28 11.31 14.85
C ILE A 131 -6.22 11.85 13.90
N VAL A 132 -4.94 11.86 14.30
CA VAL A 132 -3.85 12.39 13.48
C VAL A 132 -3.70 11.58 12.19
N PHE A 133 -3.78 10.26 12.25
CA PHE A 133 -3.68 9.37 11.10
C PHE A 133 -4.81 9.59 10.10
N TYR A 134 -6.05 9.71 10.58
CA TYR A 134 -7.20 10.01 9.71
C TYR A 134 -7.11 11.43 9.13
N LEU A 135 -6.72 12.43 9.91
CA LEU A 135 -6.53 13.79 9.40
C LEU A 135 -5.43 13.84 8.33
N ALA A 136 -4.32 13.13 8.55
CA ALA A 136 -3.25 12.98 7.58
C ALA A 136 -3.75 12.30 6.29
N ALA A 137 -4.55 11.24 6.41
CA ALA A 137 -5.15 10.56 5.26
C ALA A 137 -6.18 11.43 4.52
N ILE A 138 -7.00 12.21 5.22
CA ILE A 138 -8.03 13.08 4.63
C ILE A 138 -7.41 14.29 3.92
N ALA A 139 -6.33 14.86 4.46
CA ALA A 139 -5.80 16.16 4.01
C ALA A 139 -5.47 16.22 2.50
N PRO A 140 -4.76 15.25 1.88
CA PRO A 140 -4.54 15.22 0.44
C PRO A 140 -5.84 15.28 -0.38
N PHE A 141 -6.81 14.41 -0.04
CA PHE A 141 -8.08 14.33 -0.76
C PHE A 141 -8.94 15.58 -0.54
N PHE A 142 -8.82 16.23 0.61
CA PHE A 142 -9.47 17.51 0.86
C PHE A 142 -8.93 18.63 -0.05
N PHE A 143 -7.60 18.76 -0.17
CA PHE A 143 -7.02 19.77 -1.07
C PHE A 143 -7.29 19.45 -2.54
N ALA A 144 -7.24 18.18 -2.93
CA ALA A 144 -7.62 17.77 -4.28
C ALA A 144 -9.10 18.02 -4.58
N GLY A 145 -9.98 17.76 -3.61
CA GLY A 145 -11.40 18.06 -3.71
C GLY A 145 -11.67 19.56 -3.83
N LEU A 146 -10.93 20.42 -3.12
CA LEU A 146 -10.98 21.88 -3.33
C LEU A 146 -10.55 22.24 -4.76
N CYS A 147 -9.48 21.63 -5.26
CA CYS A 147 -9.04 21.79 -6.64
C CYS A 147 -10.15 21.43 -7.64
N MET A 148 -10.73 20.23 -7.52
CA MET A 148 -11.77 19.75 -8.43
C MET A 148 -13.06 20.57 -8.32
N SER A 149 -13.47 20.95 -7.11
CA SER A 149 -14.67 21.76 -6.89
C SER A 149 -14.51 23.16 -7.51
N VAL A 150 -13.35 23.81 -7.33
CA VAL A 150 -13.07 25.09 -7.98
C VAL A 150 -13.00 24.94 -9.49
N ALA A 151 -12.38 23.88 -10.01
CA ALA A 151 -12.32 23.62 -11.45
C ALA A 151 -13.72 23.43 -12.06
N LEU A 152 -14.60 22.65 -11.41
CA LEU A 152 -15.99 22.45 -11.82
C LEU A 152 -16.79 23.74 -11.81
N THR A 153 -16.62 24.60 -10.80
CA THR A 153 -17.29 25.91 -10.77
C THR A 153 -16.79 26.87 -11.85
N THR A 154 -15.51 26.80 -12.21
CA THR A 154 -14.87 27.71 -13.16
C THR A 154 -15.13 27.29 -14.61
N LEU A 155 -15.13 25.99 -14.89
CA LEU A 155 -15.26 25.42 -16.23
C LEU A 155 -16.66 24.80 -16.44
N SER A 156 -17.67 25.33 -15.76
CA SER A 156 -19.05 24.81 -15.75
C SER A 156 -19.70 24.77 -17.16
N GLU A 157 -19.31 25.69 -18.04
CA GLU A 157 -19.77 25.71 -19.44
C GLU A 157 -19.16 24.60 -20.30
N HIS A 158 -17.99 24.06 -19.90
CA HIS A 158 -17.23 23.05 -20.65
C HIS A 158 -17.05 21.74 -19.86
N VAL A 159 -18.04 21.41 -19.02
CA VAL A 159 -18.00 20.27 -18.08
C VAL A 159 -17.69 18.94 -18.77
N SER A 160 -18.18 18.71 -19.99
CA SER A 160 -17.87 17.48 -20.75
C SER A 160 -16.37 17.30 -21.02
N ARG A 161 -15.66 18.38 -21.37
CA ARG A 161 -14.21 18.35 -21.57
C ARG A 161 -13.48 18.17 -20.24
N LEU A 162 -13.93 18.84 -19.19
CA LEU A 162 -13.38 18.68 -17.85
C LEU A 162 -13.44 17.22 -17.39
N TYR A 163 -14.61 16.58 -17.53
CA TYR A 163 -14.79 15.16 -17.22
C TYR A 163 -13.93 14.24 -18.09
N PHE A 164 -13.74 14.58 -19.38
CA PHE A 164 -12.84 13.81 -20.23
C PHE A 164 -11.41 13.80 -19.67
N PHE A 165 -10.85 14.95 -19.31
CA PHE A 165 -9.50 15.02 -18.76
C PHE A 165 -9.39 14.40 -17.36
N ASP A 166 -10.43 14.55 -16.52
CA ASP A 166 -10.52 13.89 -15.21
C ASP A 166 -10.49 12.36 -15.33
N LEU A 167 -11.37 11.78 -16.16
CA LEU A 167 -11.49 10.34 -16.35
C LEU A 167 -10.26 9.72 -17.01
N VAL A 168 -9.69 10.38 -18.03
CA VAL A 168 -8.47 9.89 -18.68
C VAL A 168 -7.29 9.99 -17.71
N GLY A 169 -7.20 11.07 -16.92
CA GLY A 169 -6.18 11.23 -15.88
C GLY A 169 -6.24 10.12 -14.84
N ALA A 170 -7.43 9.89 -14.28
CA ALA A 170 -7.72 8.80 -13.35
C ALA A 170 -7.33 7.43 -13.93
N GLY A 171 -7.74 7.13 -15.17
CA GLY A 171 -7.41 5.88 -15.85
C GLY A 171 -5.91 5.67 -16.06
N VAL A 172 -5.18 6.72 -16.43
CA VAL A 172 -3.71 6.67 -16.53
C VAL A 172 -3.08 6.48 -15.15
N GLY A 173 -3.62 7.11 -14.09
CA GLY A 173 -3.18 6.91 -12.71
C GLY A 173 -3.26 5.44 -12.27
N CYS A 174 -4.35 4.74 -12.64
CA CYS A 174 -4.52 3.31 -12.39
C CYS A 174 -3.48 2.43 -13.08
N LEU A 175 -2.90 2.87 -14.20
CA LEU A 175 -1.82 2.14 -14.89
C LEU A 175 -0.45 2.49 -14.30
N ILE A 176 -0.20 3.78 -14.05
CA ILE A 176 1.08 4.27 -13.53
C ILE A 176 1.37 3.70 -12.14
N VAL A 177 0.35 3.52 -11.28
CA VAL A 177 0.56 2.97 -9.93
C VAL A 177 1.21 1.59 -9.95
N CYS A 178 0.87 0.73 -10.91
CA CYS A 178 1.47 -0.61 -11.04
C CYS A 178 2.97 -0.50 -11.35
N PHE A 179 3.35 0.40 -12.26
CA PHE A 179 4.74 0.64 -12.61
C PHE A 179 5.51 1.30 -11.46
N ALA A 180 4.90 2.30 -10.82
CA ALA A 180 5.50 3.02 -9.69
C ALA A 180 5.77 2.10 -8.50
N ILE A 181 4.82 1.23 -8.14
CA ILE A 181 5.03 0.26 -7.06
C ILE A 181 6.15 -0.72 -7.41
N SER A 182 6.16 -1.24 -8.64
CA SER A 182 7.13 -2.26 -9.06
C SER A 182 8.57 -1.73 -9.15
N THR A 183 8.74 -0.43 -9.40
CA THR A 183 10.07 0.18 -9.61
C THR A 183 10.56 0.98 -8.40
N LEU A 184 9.66 1.66 -7.70
CA LEU A 184 9.99 2.60 -6.62
C LEU A 184 9.46 2.17 -5.25
N SER A 185 8.80 1.00 -5.15
CA SER A 185 8.02 0.56 -3.98
C SER A 185 6.72 1.33 -3.75
N THR A 186 5.88 0.85 -2.82
CA THR A 186 4.61 1.51 -2.49
C THR A 186 4.77 2.91 -1.90
N PRO A 187 5.67 3.15 -0.92
CA PRO A 187 6.00 4.51 -0.49
C PRO A 187 6.48 5.40 -1.65
N GLY A 188 7.29 4.85 -2.57
CA GLY A 188 7.74 5.58 -3.75
C GLY A 188 6.61 5.96 -4.72
N ALA A 189 5.59 5.11 -4.84
CA ALA A 189 4.37 5.44 -5.58
C ALA A 189 3.60 6.61 -4.94
N VAL A 190 3.55 6.68 -3.59
CA VAL A 190 2.95 7.83 -2.89
C VAL A 190 3.70 9.13 -3.18
N ILE A 191 5.04 9.11 -3.15
CA ILE A 191 5.86 10.27 -3.55
C ILE A 191 5.65 10.63 -5.02
N THR A 192 5.48 9.64 -5.88
CA THR A 192 5.17 9.86 -7.31
C THR A 192 3.85 10.64 -7.47
N ALA A 193 2.80 10.29 -6.72
CA ALA A 193 1.57 11.08 -6.69
C ALA A 193 1.81 12.53 -6.19
N ALA A 194 2.61 12.71 -5.14
CA ALA A 194 2.96 14.04 -4.63
C ALA A 194 3.63 14.92 -5.69
N VAL A 195 4.54 14.35 -6.48
CA VAL A 195 5.22 15.05 -7.57
C VAL A 195 4.23 15.36 -8.71
N ILE A 196 3.40 14.40 -9.13
CA ILE A 196 2.41 14.59 -10.21
C ILE A 196 1.41 15.70 -9.86
N VAL A 197 0.85 15.71 -8.65
CA VAL A 197 -0.09 16.78 -8.23
C VAL A 197 0.62 18.13 -8.09
N SER A 198 1.90 18.13 -7.73
CA SER A 198 2.70 19.36 -7.70
C SER A 198 3.00 19.90 -9.11
N LEU A 199 3.17 19.03 -10.10
CA LEU A 199 3.23 19.44 -11.52
C LEU A 199 1.91 20.06 -11.99
N ALA A 200 0.76 19.58 -11.48
CA ALA A 200 -0.52 20.23 -11.74
C ALA A 200 -0.54 21.68 -11.23
N SER A 201 0.09 21.94 -10.08
CA SER A 201 0.27 23.30 -9.56
C SER A 201 1.02 24.20 -10.55
N VAL A 202 2.09 23.69 -11.16
CA VAL A 202 2.84 24.43 -12.19
C VAL A 202 1.95 24.77 -13.39
N MET A 203 1.17 23.80 -13.88
CA MET A 203 0.22 24.00 -14.98
C MET A 203 -0.82 25.08 -14.64
N PHE A 204 -1.45 25.00 -13.47
CA PHE A 204 -2.40 26.03 -13.03
C PHE A 204 -1.76 27.41 -12.86
N SER A 205 -0.49 27.47 -12.43
CA SER A 205 0.25 28.73 -12.33
C SER A 205 0.56 29.34 -13.70
N MET A 206 0.90 28.51 -14.70
CA MET A 206 1.07 28.95 -16.08
C MET A 206 -0.24 29.52 -16.65
N ALA A 207 -1.37 28.87 -16.37
CA ALA A 207 -2.70 29.37 -16.76
C ALA A 207 -3.02 30.75 -16.18
N ALA A 208 -2.45 31.10 -15.02
CA ALA A 208 -2.64 32.40 -14.38
C ALA A 208 -1.80 33.54 -15.01
N GLY A 209 -0.94 33.27 -16.00
CA GLY A 209 -0.24 34.28 -16.81
C GLY A 209 0.85 35.09 -16.09
N ARG A 210 1.28 34.69 -14.89
CA ARG A 210 2.35 35.35 -14.11
C ARG A 210 3.60 34.46 -14.00
N ARG A 211 4.76 35.04 -13.66
CA ARG A 211 6.02 34.30 -13.36
C ARG A 211 5.95 33.33 -12.14
N GLY A 212 4.77 33.09 -11.56
CA GLY A 212 4.57 32.17 -10.44
C GLY A 212 4.84 30.70 -10.78
N TRP A 213 4.85 30.33 -12.07
CA TRP A 213 5.19 28.96 -12.47
C TRP A 213 6.61 28.57 -12.05
N LEU A 214 7.55 29.53 -11.99
CA LEU A 214 8.92 29.29 -11.51
C LEU A 214 8.93 28.87 -10.03
N THR A 215 8.17 29.58 -9.18
CA THR A 215 8.10 29.26 -7.75
C THR A 215 7.45 27.90 -7.51
N HIS A 216 6.42 27.56 -8.27
CA HIS A 216 5.79 26.23 -8.19
C HIS A 216 6.67 25.12 -8.77
N SER A 217 7.49 25.41 -9.77
CA SER A 217 8.46 24.46 -10.32
C SER A 217 9.55 24.14 -9.30
N ILE A 218 10.13 25.18 -8.67
CA ILE A 218 11.08 25.02 -7.57
C ILE A 218 10.44 24.27 -6.40
N GLY A 219 9.19 24.61 -6.05
CA GLY A 219 8.42 23.90 -5.03
C GLY A 219 8.20 22.42 -5.37
N THR A 220 7.96 22.09 -6.63
CA THR A 220 7.81 20.70 -7.10
C THR A 220 9.12 19.92 -6.96
N ILE A 221 10.25 20.54 -7.32
CA ILE A 221 11.59 19.95 -7.11
C ILE A 221 11.82 19.72 -5.62
N PHE A 222 11.49 20.70 -4.77
CA PHE A 222 11.59 20.57 -3.32
C PHE A 222 10.74 19.42 -2.77
N ILE A 223 9.50 19.26 -3.23
CA ILE A 223 8.63 18.12 -2.85
C ILE A 223 9.25 16.79 -3.29
N GLY A 224 9.82 16.72 -4.49
CA GLY A 224 10.52 15.52 -4.97
C GLY A 224 11.73 15.18 -4.11
N VAL A 225 12.58 16.17 -3.80
CA VAL A 225 13.76 15.98 -2.94
C VAL A 225 13.35 15.59 -1.52
N LEU A 226 12.38 16.30 -0.92
CA LEU A 226 11.87 15.97 0.41
C LEU A 226 11.27 14.57 0.43
N GLY A 227 10.51 14.19 -0.60
CA GLY A 227 9.96 12.85 -0.75
C GLY A 227 11.04 11.78 -0.82
N LEU A 228 12.11 11.99 -1.59
CA LEU A 228 13.27 11.09 -1.63
C LEU A 228 13.97 10.99 -0.26
N THR A 229 14.12 12.11 0.45
CA THR A 229 14.65 12.11 1.82
C THR A 229 13.77 11.27 2.74
N VAL A 230 12.44 11.45 2.70
CA VAL A 230 11.49 10.63 3.47
C VAL A 230 11.66 9.16 3.10
N LEU A 231 11.74 8.79 1.82
CA LEU A 231 11.96 7.39 1.41
C LEU A 231 13.28 6.79 1.91
N SER A 232 14.31 7.61 2.13
CA SER A 232 15.59 7.14 2.63
C SER A 232 15.63 6.88 4.13
N VAL A 233 14.67 7.45 4.89
CA VAL A 233 14.62 7.35 6.36
C VAL A 233 13.38 6.64 6.88
N ALA A 234 12.28 6.65 6.12
CA ALA A 234 11.00 6.09 6.52
C ALA A 234 11.08 4.57 6.50
N ASP A 235 10.90 3.97 7.67
CA ASP A 235 10.68 2.55 7.79
C ASP A 235 9.18 2.27 7.94
N PHE A 236 8.68 1.33 7.14
CA PHE A 236 7.29 0.88 7.21
C PHE A 236 7.29 -0.51 7.83
N ALA A 237 6.97 -0.54 9.13
CA ALA A 237 6.85 -1.77 9.90
C ALA A 237 5.48 -2.45 9.64
N PRO A 238 5.43 -3.80 9.64
CA PRO A 238 4.15 -4.51 9.65
C PRO A 238 3.40 -4.24 10.96
N SER A 239 2.07 -4.38 10.95
CA SER A 239 1.31 -4.25 12.20
C SER A 239 1.70 -5.38 13.19
N PRO A 240 1.70 -5.12 14.52
CA PRO A 240 2.16 -6.07 15.54
C PRO A 240 1.41 -7.41 15.54
N GLU A 241 0.17 -7.43 15.07
CA GLU A 241 -0.66 -8.62 15.03
C GLU A 241 -0.29 -9.56 13.88
N LYS A 242 0.53 -9.11 12.93
CA LYS A 242 0.92 -9.91 11.76
C LYS A 242 2.03 -10.89 12.06
N PHE A 243 2.01 -12.02 11.35
CA PHE A 243 2.99 -13.08 11.49
C PHE A 243 4.46 -12.58 11.46
N LEU A 244 4.82 -11.75 10.48
CA LEU A 244 6.18 -11.21 10.33
C LEU A 244 6.59 -10.32 11.51
N ALA A 245 5.68 -9.52 12.07
CA ALA A 245 5.97 -8.64 13.19
C ALA A 245 6.40 -9.44 14.42
N ALA A 246 5.74 -10.57 14.68
CA ALA A 246 6.10 -11.46 15.78
C ALA A 246 7.53 -12.01 15.69
N PHE A 247 8.12 -12.12 14.49
CA PHE A 247 9.53 -12.49 14.33
C PHE A 247 10.47 -11.30 14.42
N LEU A 248 10.09 -10.14 13.88
CA LEU A 248 10.90 -8.92 13.95
C LEU A 248 11.07 -8.44 15.41
N ASP A 249 10.02 -8.59 16.23
CA ASP A 249 10.07 -8.27 17.67
C ASP A 249 11.00 -9.21 18.46
N GLN A 250 11.30 -10.40 17.93
CA GLN A 250 12.27 -11.33 18.51
C GLN A 250 13.73 -10.94 18.18
N GLY A 251 13.94 -9.83 17.46
CA GLY A 251 15.24 -9.19 17.26
C GLY A 251 16.22 -10.02 16.43
N GLU A 252 17.46 -10.16 16.92
CA GLU A 252 18.60 -10.81 16.24
C GLU A 252 18.38 -12.31 15.90
N ALA A 253 17.24 -12.89 16.28
CA ALA A 253 16.90 -14.27 15.97
C ALA A 253 16.62 -14.51 14.47
N ILE A 254 16.33 -13.47 13.70
CA ILE A 254 16.04 -13.59 12.27
C ILE A 254 16.96 -12.75 11.38
N THR A 255 17.18 -13.24 10.16
CA THR A 255 17.91 -12.56 9.09
C THR A 255 16.95 -12.26 7.94
N MET A 256 16.75 -10.99 7.61
CA MET A 256 15.96 -10.56 6.45
C MET A 256 16.81 -10.65 5.17
N TYR A 257 16.37 -11.45 4.20
CA TYR A 257 17.07 -11.61 2.92
C TYR A 257 16.57 -10.62 1.87
N SER A 258 15.27 -10.37 1.82
CA SER A 258 14.68 -9.44 0.86
C SER A 258 13.31 -8.96 1.33
N HIS A 259 12.98 -7.71 1.00
CA HIS A 259 11.62 -7.19 1.01
C HIS A 259 11.34 -6.58 -0.36
N GLN A 260 10.24 -6.97 -1.01
CA GLN A 260 9.89 -6.46 -2.33
C GLN A 260 8.42 -6.10 -2.39
N TRP A 261 8.14 -4.86 -2.77
CA TRP A 261 6.78 -4.41 -3.02
C TRP A 261 6.40 -4.74 -4.46
N SER A 262 5.25 -5.40 -4.63
CA SER A 262 4.60 -5.57 -5.93
C SER A 262 3.21 -4.94 -5.89
N PRO A 263 2.57 -4.71 -7.06
CA PRO A 263 1.20 -4.22 -7.12
C PRO A 263 0.18 -5.15 -6.45
N ILE A 264 0.53 -6.43 -6.24
CA ILE A 264 -0.36 -7.45 -5.66
C ILE A 264 -0.14 -7.58 -4.16
N PHE A 265 1.11 -7.75 -3.72
CA PHE A 265 1.51 -7.85 -2.30
C PHE A 265 2.98 -7.48 -2.09
N ARG A 266 3.33 -7.11 -0.85
CA ARG A 266 4.72 -7.13 -0.40
C ARG A 266 5.14 -8.56 -0.15
N THR A 267 6.33 -8.93 -0.61
CA THR A 267 6.94 -10.23 -0.31
C THR A 267 8.16 -9.99 0.55
N ASP A 268 8.19 -10.63 1.71
CA ASP A 268 9.35 -10.60 2.60
C ASP A 268 9.91 -12.02 2.71
N ALA A 269 11.22 -12.18 2.51
CA ALA A 269 11.91 -13.44 2.66
C ALA A 269 12.91 -13.34 3.80
N PHE A 270 12.84 -14.25 4.75
CA PHE A 270 13.68 -14.23 5.94
C PHE A 270 14.03 -15.65 6.41
N GLY A 271 15.05 -15.75 7.24
CA GLY A 271 15.50 -16.98 7.88
C GLY A 271 15.85 -16.74 9.33
N PHE A 272 16.32 -17.79 10.00
CA PHE A 272 16.79 -17.71 11.38
C PHE A 272 18.30 -17.52 11.40
N THR A 273 18.80 -16.67 12.28
CA THR A 273 20.25 -16.41 12.42
C THR A 273 20.99 -17.67 12.84
N ASP A 274 20.41 -18.44 13.76
CA ASP A 274 20.75 -19.84 13.97
C ASP A 274 19.74 -20.70 13.20
N GLU A 275 20.18 -21.28 12.08
CA GLU A 275 19.31 -22.10 11.23
C GLU A 275 18.76 -23.34 11.95
N ASP A 276 19.38 -23.83 13.03
CA ASP A 276 18.83 -24.98 13.77
C ASP A 276 17.55 -24.62 14.51
N ASN A 277 17.34 -23.36 14.87
CA ASN A 277 16.07 -22.87 15.44
C ASN A 277 14.91 -22.94 14.43
N SER A 278 15.19 -22.96 13.13
CA SER A 278 14.17 -23.05 12.08
C SER A 278 13.48 -24.41 12.03
N ARG A 279 14.12 -25.47 12.54
CA ARG A 279 13.69 -26.87 12.37
C ARG A 279 12.40 -27.23 13.11
N GLY A 280 12.00 -26.41 14.10
CA GLY A 280 10.71 -26.50 14.78
C GLY A 280 9.61 -25.63 14.18
N GLY A 281 9.92 -24.81 13.16
CA GLY A 281 8.97 -23.91 12.52
C GLY A 281 8.09 -24.57 11.45
N GLY A 282 7.17 -23.79 10.89
CA GLY A 282 6.28 -24.26 9.81
C GLY A 282 5.41 -25.45 10.23
N TYR A 283 5.24 -26.42 9.34
CA TYR A 283 4.42 -27.61 9.60
C TYR A 283 5.01 -28.60 10.61
N ALA A 284 6.30 -28.49 10.92
CA ALA A 284 6.91 -29.26 12.01
C ALA A 284 6.38 -28.81 13.38
N GLY A 285 6.08 -27.51 13.54
CA GLY A 285 5.49 -26.95 14.76
C GLY A 285 3.96 -26.86 14.72
N TRP A 286 3.38 -26.62 13.53
CA TRP A 286 1.95 -26.38 13.35
C TRP A 286 1.27 -27.52 12.59
N GLY A 287 0.29 -28.17 13.21
CA GLY A 287 -0.50 -29.25 12.59
C GLY A 287 0.15 -30.65 12.61
N SER A 288 1.28 -30.80 13.31
CA SER A 288 1.86 -32.10 13.63
C SER A 288 1.08 -32.81 14.75
N SER A 289 1.04 -34.14 14.71
CA SER A 289 0.36 -34.98 15.70
C SER A 289 0.93 -34.75 17.11
N PRO A 290 0.08 -34.58 18.15
CA PRO A 290 0.53 -34.51 19.55
C PRO A 290 1.29 -35.75 20.04
N HIS A 291 1.15 -36.88 19.35
CA HIS A 291 1.86 -38.12 19.67
C HIS A 291 3.26 -38.19 19.05
N TRP A 292 3.59 -37.32 18.10
CA TRP A 292 4.93 -37.24 17.53
C TRP A 292 5.84 -36.47 18.49
N LYS A 293 6.84 -37.16 19.03
CA LYS A 293 7.85 -36.57 19.90
C LYS A 293 9.09 -36.27 19.08
N ALA A 294 9.17 -35.04 18.57
CA ALA A 294 10.36 -34.58 17.85
C ALA A 294 11.62 -34.71 18.73
N ASN A 295 12.70 -35.23 18.15
CA ASN A 295 14.04 -35.29 18.74
C ASN A 295 15.06 -34.74 17.72
N ALA A 296 16.33 -34.57 18.10
CA ALA A 296 17.38 -34.00 17.23
C ALA A 296 17.52 -34.70 15.86
N ALA A 297 17.16 -35.99 15.77
CA ALA A 297 17.18 -36.78 14.55
C ALA A 297 15.86 -36.72 13.74
N THR A 298 14.73 -36.41 14.38
CA THR A 298 13.41 -36.34 13.74
C THR A 298 12.89 -34.90 13.52
N LEU A 299 13.60 -33.89 14.05
CA LEU A 299 13.33 -32.48 13.77
C LEU A 299 13.35 -32.21 12.26
N GLY A 300 12.35 -31.46 11.79
CA GLY A 300 12.17 -31.15 10.38
C GLY A 300 13.41 -30.54 9.72
N PRO A 301 13.48 -30.54 8.38
CA PRO A 301 14.58 -29.91 7.67
C PRO A 301 14.60 -28.42 8.00
N LYS A 302 15.81 -27.83 7.96
CA LYS A 302 15.99 -26.38 8.11
C LYS A 302 15.11 -25.66 7.10
N LEU A 303 14.56 -24.51 7.46
CA LEU A 303 13.64 -23.78 6.62
C LEU A 303 13.93 -22.29 6.57
N ARG A 304 13.46 -21.67 5.50
CA ARG A 304 13.32 -20.22 5.35
C ARG A 304 11.85 -19.89 5.19
N MET A 305 11.50 -18.64 5.45
CA MET A 305 10.13 -18.16 5.39
C MET A 305 9.97 -17.11 4.30
N ILE A 306 8.82 -17.14 3.66
CA ILE A 306 8.33 -16.11 2.75
C ILE A 306 7.00 -15.66 3.31
N THR A 307 6.78 -14.36 3.46
CA THR A 307 5.47 -13.81 3.84
C THR A 307 4.95 -12.88 2.77
N HIS A 308 3.65 -12.99 2.50
CA HIS A 308 2.91 -12.03 1.68
C HIS A 308 2.18 -11.04 2.59
N ASP A 309 2.39 -9.74 2.34
CA ASP A 309 1.93 -8.62 3.15
C ASP A 309 2.24 -8.79 4.66
N GLY A 310 3.35 -9.46 4.99
CA GLY A 310 3.79 -9.70 6.36
C GLY A 310 2.94 -10.70 7.17
N ASP A 311 1.94 -11.36 6.58
CA ASP A 311 1.05 -12.26 7.34
C ASP A 311 0.94 -13.66 6.73
N ALA A 312 0.56 -13.76 5.45
CA ALA A 312 0.40 -15.05 4.80
C ALA A 312 1.78 -15.70 4.57
N GLY A 313 2.15 -16.61 5.47
CA GLY A 313 3.44 -17.28 5.50
C GLY A 313 3.49 -18.55 4.63
N ALA A 314 4.62 -18.74 3.98
CA ALA A 314 5.01 -19.96 3.29
C ALA A 314 6.43 -20.36 3.73
N VAL A 315 6.69 -21.66 3.78
CA VAL A 315 7.99 -22.20 4.21
C VAL A 315 8.71 -22.85 3.03
N VAL A 316 10.00 -22.57 2.93
CA VAL A 316 10.91 -23.17 1.95
C VAL A 316 11.87 -24.07 2.72
N TYR A 317 11.70 -25.39 2.56
CA TYR A 317 12.56 -26.36 3.21
C TYR A 317 13.89 -26.50 2.47
N ASN A 318 14.99 -26.53 3.23
CA ASN A 318 16.29 -26.92 2.74
C ASN A 318 16.34 -28.45 2.63
N PHE A 319 15.85 -28.97 1.51
CA PHE A 319 15.78 -30.40 1.22
C PHE A 319 16.89 -30.79 0.23
N ASP A 320 17.77 -31.70 0.65
CA ASP A 320 18.93 -32.16 -0.11
C ASP A 320 18.71 -33.54 -0.78
N GLY A 321 17.47 -34.01 -0.86
CA GLY A 321 17.11 -35.31 -1.43
C GLY A 321 16.99 -36.44 -0.42
N ASP A 322 17.43 -36.24 0.82
CA ASP A 322 17.35 -37.26 1.88
C ASP A 322 15.95 -37.33 2.50
N LEU A 323 15.15 -38.31 2.05
CA LEU A 323 13.77 -38.53 2.50
C LEU A 323 13.64 -38.84 4.00
N SER A 324 14.73 -39.25 4.67
CA SER A 324 14.70 -39.49 6.11
C SER A 324 14.48 -38.21 6.91
N LYS A 325 14.97 -37.07 6.41
CA LYS A 325 14.77 -35.73 7.03
C LYS A 325 13.33 -35.22 6.93
N LEU A 326 12.50 -35.87 6.12
CA LEU A 326 11.11 -35.50 5.86
C LEU A 326 10.11 -36.31 6.71
N GLU A 327 10.57 -37.01 7.75
CA GLU A 327 9.72 -37.80 8.66
C GLU A 327 8.54 -37.00 9.25
N MET A 328 8.70 -35.69 9.48
CA MET A 328 7.59 -34.85 9.96
C MET A 328 6.33 -34.97 9.08
N PHE A 329 6.48 -35.17 7.76
CA PHE A 329 5.36 -35.32 6.86
C PHE A 329 4.55 -36.59 7.13
N ASP A 330 5.15 -37.58 7.79
CA ASP A 330 4.44 -38.79 8.24
C ASP A 330 3.44 -38.52 9.37
N HIS A 331 3.54 -37.35 10.01
CA HIS A 331 2.81 -37.00 11.23
C HIS A 331 1.95 -35.74 11.11
N VAL A 332 1.84 -35.15 9.92
CA VAL A 332 0.97 -34.00 9.63
C VAL A 332 -0.25 -34.43 8.82
N ILE A 333 -1.33 -33.66 8.92
CA ILE A 333 -2.57 -33.92 8.17
C ILE A 333 -2.39 -33.88 6.65
N LEU A 334 -1.33 -33.22 6.16
CA LEU A 334 -1.02 -33.17 4.72
C LEU A 334 -0.72 -34.55 4.11
N LYS A 335 -0.46 -35.59 4.93
CA LYS A 335 -0.27 -36.96 4.44
C LYS A 335 -1.57 -37.67 4.04
N THR A 336 -2.73 -37.20 4.48
CA THR A 336 -4.00 -37.93 4.32
C THR A 336 -4.28 -38.44 2.90
N PRO A 337 -4.06 -37.68 1.81
CA PRO A 337 -4.30 -38.19 0.46
C PRO A 337 -3.44 -39.42 0.10
N TYR A 338 -2.21 -39.48 0.59
CA TYR A 338 -1.25 -40.55 0.32
C TYR A 338 -1.46 -41.81 1.16
N LEU A 339 -2.36 -41.76 2.16
CA LEU A 339 -2.83 -42.96 2.86
C LEU A 339 -3.91 -43.70 2.06
N LEU A 340 -4.57 -43.01 1.15
CA LEU A 340 -5.70 -43.54 0.37
C LEU A 340 -5.29 -43.95 -1.05
N LEU A 341 -4.24 -43.32 -1.59
CA LEU A 341 -3.78 -43.51 -2.96
C LEU A 341 -2.31 -43.91 -2.97
N ASN A 342 -1.99 -44.98 -3.72
CA ASN A 342 -0.61 -45.40 -3.98
C ASN A 342 -0.06 -44.63 -5.18
N GLU A 343 1.09 -43.95 -5.02
CA GLU A 343 1.81 -43.23 -6.08
C GLU A 343 0.93 -42.31 -6.95
N PRO A 344 0.14 -41.38 -6.36
CA PRO A 344 -0.77 -40.54 -7.12
C PRO A 344 -0.04 -39.50 -7.99
N ASN A 345 -0.70 -39.07 -9.07
CA ASN A 345 -0.31 -37.85 -9.79
C ASN A 345 -0.92 -36.63 -9.10
N VAL A 346 -0.09 -35.68 -8.64
CA VAL A 346 -0.51 -34.53 -7.84
C VAL A 346 -0.26 -33.24 -8.60
N LEU A 347 -1.33 -32.45 -8.78
CA LEU A 347 -1.28 -31.08 -9.27
C LEU A 347 -1.28 -30.13 -8.07
N VAL A 348 -0.21 -29.36 -7.91
CA VAL A 348 -0.11 -28.36 -6.83
C VAL A 348 -0.47 -26.99 -7.38
N ILE A 349 -1.53 -26.37 -6.83
CA ILE A 349 -1.99 -25.02 -7.16
C ILE A 349 -1.64 -24.10 -6.00
N GLY A 350 -0.94 -22.99 -6.27
CA GLY A 350 -0.49 -22.07 -5.22
C GLY A 350 0.67 -22.64 -4.40
N VAL A 351 1.73 -23.08 -5.09
CA VAL A 351 2.90 -23.78 -4.52
C VAL A 351 3.53 -23.05 -3.32
N GLY A 352 3.46 -21.72 -3.28
CA GLY A 352 4.05 -20.92 -2.21
C GLY A 352 5.53 -21.25 -2.04
N GLY A 353 5.89 -21.84 -0.90
CA GLY A 353 7.25 -22.26 -0.57
C GLY A 353 7.61 -23.71 -0.92
N GLY A 354 6.68 -24.47 -1.51
CA GLY A 354 6.92 -25.82 -2.01
C GLY A 354 6.67 -26.96 -1.02
N THR A 355 6.07 -26.69 0.15
CA THR A 355 5.70 -27.71 1.14
C THR A 355 4.97 -28.90 0.51
N ASP A 356 3.94 -28.63 -0.30
CA ASP A 356 3.12 -29.69 -0.91
C ASP A 356 3.93 -30.55 -1.89
N ILE A 357 4.90 -29.95 -2.58
CA ILE A 357 5.82 -30.66 -3.49
C ILE A 357 6.74 -31.57 -2.68
N VAL A 358 7.35 -31.06 -1.60
CA VAL A 358 8.24 -31.85 -0.74
C VAL A 358 7.48 -33.01 -0.08
N ASN A 359 6.25 -32.77 0.38
CA ASN A 359 5.38 -33.81 0.92
C ASN A 359 5.01 -34.87 -0.13
N ALA A 360 4.70 -34.45 -1.36
CA ALA A 360 4.43 -35.37 -2.46
C ALA A 360 5.64 -36.24 -2.81
N ILE A 361 6.85 -35.65 -2.86
CA ILE A 361 8.11 -36.38 -3.09
C ILE A 361 8.34 -37.42 -1.99
N LYS A 362 8.13 -37.06 -0.71
CA LYS A 362 8.22 -37.99 0.42
C LYS A 362 7.29 -39.20 0.28
N ASN A 363 6.12 -39.02 -0.33
CA ASN A 363 5.13 -40.08 -0.55
C ASN A 363 5.20 -40.70 -1.96
N HIS A 364 6.32 -40.54 -2.68
CA HIS A 364 6.55 -41.12 -4.01
C HIS A 364 5.49 -40.76 -5.06
N ALA A 365 4.87 -39.59 -4.92
CA ALA A 365 3.91 -39.08 -5.87
C ALA A 365 4.59 -38.33 -7.04
N VAL A 366 4.00 -38.42 -8.24
CA VAL A 366 4.45 -37.66 -9.40
C VAL A 366 3.83 -36.27 -9.33
N THR A 367 4.65 -35.22 -9.28
CA THR A 367 4.17 -33.84 -9.15
C THR A 367 4.27 -33.07 -10.45
N SER A 368 3.23 -32.28 -10.77
CA SER A 368 3.30 -31.25 -11.81
C SER A 368 2.93 -29.90 -11.18
N PRO A 369 3.84 -28.93 -11.09
CA PRO A 369 3.49 -27.59 -10.61
C PRO A 369 2.64 -26.88 -11.67
N ALA A 370 1.50 -26.32 -11.26
CA ALA A 370 0.73 -25.41 -12.11
C ALA A 370 1.29 -23.99 -11.97
N SER A 371 2.47 -23.70 -12.54
CA SER A 371 2.85 -22.30 -12.80
C SER A 371 2.25 -21.87 -14.13
N SER A 372 1.82 -20.60 -14.22
CA SER A 372 1.20 -20.03 -15.41
C SER A 372 2.02 -20.37 -16.66
N SER A 373 1.31 -20.90 -17.66
CA SER A 373 1.81 -21.38 -18.95
C SER A 373 2.99 -20.58 -19.52
N THR A 374 4.19 -21.10 -19.38
CA THR A 374 5.24 -20.94 -20.39
C THR A 374 5.27 -22.22 -21.22
N ARG A 375 4.40 -22.27 -22.24
CA ARG A 375 4.73 -23.07 -23.42
C ARG A 375 5.93 -22.39 -24.07
N SER A 376 7.10 -23.00 -23.97
CA SER A 376 8.20 -22.77 -24.93
C SER A 376 8.13 -23.87 -26.00
N PRO A 377 8.52 -23.55 -27.25
CA PRO A 377 8.09 -24.24 -28.47
C PRO A 377 8.59 -25.68 -28.64
#